data_AF-B9BHG1-F1
#
_entry.id   AF-B9BHG1-F1
#
_cell.length_a   1.000
_cell.length_b   1.000
_cell.length_c   1.000
_cell.angle_alpha   90.00
_cell.angle_beta   90.00
_cell.angle_gamma   90.00
#
_symmetry.space_group_name_H-M   'P 1'
#
loop_
_entity.id
_entity.type
_entity.pdbx_description
1 polymer ?
#
loop_
_entity_poly.entity_id
_entity_poly.type
_entity_poly.pdbx_seq_one_letter_code
_entity_poly.pdbx_strand_id
1 'polypeptide(L)' 'MISDKQVASALNDMILQMGADLDRSLLTVQASCPESEFVAYREFVSQVMSTMLTDFMNPLYTRHPDLKPPELT' A
#
# COMPACT_ATOMS: atom_id res chain seq x y z
N MET A 1 4.07 -15.09 -8.97
CA MET A 1 3.19 -13.96 -9.35
C MET A 1 1.89 -14.47 -9.95
N ILE A 2 0.80 -13.73 -9.81
CA ILE A 2 -0.56 -14.10 -10.23
C ILE A 2 -0.70 -13.88 -11.74
N SER A 3 -1.08 -14.91 -12.48
CA SER A 3 -1.23 -14.84 -13.94
C SER A 3 -2.64 -14.50 -14.40
N ASP A 4 -3.67 -14.81 -13.60
CA ASP A 4 -5.05 -14.45 -13.92
C ASP A 4 -5.26 -12.94 -13.75
N LYS A 5 -5.71 -12.28 -14.81
CA LYS A 5 -5.85 -10.82 -14.85
C LYS A 5 -6.99 -10.31 -13.97
N GLN A 6 -8.11 -11.05 -13.89
CA GLN A 6 -9.24 -10.64 -13.06
C GLN A 6 -8.87 -10.72 -11.58
N VAL A 7 -8.19 -11.79 -11.18
CA VAL A 7 -7.67 -11.94 -9.81
C VAL A 7 -6.60 -10.89 -9.53
N ALA A 8 -5.70 -10.62 -10.47
CA ALA A 8 -4.68 -9.58 -10.33
C ALA A 8 -5.29 -8.18 -10.13
N SER A 9 -6.34 -7.83 -10.89
CA SER A 9 -7.05 -6.56 -10.74
C SER A 9 -7.73 -6.45 -9.38
N ALA A 10 -8.44 -7.50 -8.94
CA ALA A 10 -9.11 -7.46 -7.63
C ALA A 10 -8.13 -7.28 -6.47
N LEU A 11 -6.94 -7.89 -6.55
CA LEU A 11 -5.91 -7.73 -5.55
C LEU A 11 -5.17 -6.40 -5.63
N ASN A 12 -4.97 -5.86 -6.84
CA ASN A 12 -4.48 -4.49 -7.03
C ASN A 12 -5.37 -3.50 -6.27
N ASP A 13 -6.68 -3.56 -6.51
CA ASP A 13 -7.65 -2.66 -5.89
C ASP A 13 -7.69 -2.81 -4.37
N MET A 14 -7.63 -4.06 -3.89
CA MET A 14 -7.56 -4.35 -2.45
C MET A 14 -6.31 -3.74 -1.79
N ILE A 15 -5.14 -3.90 -2.40
CA ILE A 15 -3.87 -3.40 -1.85
C ILE A 15 -3.81 -1.87 -1.90
N LEU A 16 -4.36 -1.25 -2.95
CA LEU A 16 -4.52 0.21 -3.01
C LEU A 16 -5.45 0.71 -1.90
N GLN A 17 -6.57 0.02 -1.66
CA GLN A 17 -7.46 0.37 -0.56
C GLN A 17 -6.78 0.22 0.80
N MET A 18 -6.00 -0.84 1.00
CA MET A 18 -5.19 -1.00 2.22
C MET A 18 -4.19 0.16 2.40
N GLY A 19 -3.57 0.64 1.33
CA GLY A 19 -2.69 1.82 1.39
C GLY A 19 -3.43 3.07 1.87
N ALA A 20 -4.62 3.33 1.30
CA ALA A 20 -5.47 4.45 1.72
C ALA A 20 -5.95 4.31 3.18
N ASP A 21 -6.19 3.08 3.65
CA ASP A 21 -6.58 2.82 5.04
C ASP A 21 -5.42 3.09 6.00
N LEU A 22 -4.20 2.71 5.62
CA LEU A 22 -2.98 3.01 6.36
C LEU A 22 -2.72 4.51 6.43
N ASP A 23 -2.89 5.26 5.33
CA ASP A 23 -2.77 6.72 5.35
C ASP A 23 -3.78 7.37 6.32
N ARG A 24 -5.04 6.91 6.31
CA ARG A 24 -6.06 7.39 7.25
C ARG A 24 -5.73 7.03 8.70
N SER A 25 -5.13 5.88 8.93
CA SER A 25 -4.70 5.46 10.26
C SER A 25 -3.58 6.37 10.81
N LEU A 26 -2.65 6.82 9.96
CA LEU A 26 -1.61 7.78 10.34
C LEU A 26 -2.21 9.10 10.80
N LEU A 27 -3.18 9.63 10.05
CA LEU A 27 -3.89 10.86 10.43
C LEU A 27 -4.62 10.71 11.78
N THR A 28 -5.20 9.54 12.02
CA THR A 28 -5.92 9.25 13.28
C THR A 28 -4.97 9.27 14.48
N VAL A 29 -3.83 8.58 14.37
CA VAL A 29 -2.82 8.54 15.44
C VAL A 29 -2.17 9.92 15.64
N GLN A 30 -1.85 10.63 14.55
CA GLN A 30 -1.30 11.98 14.63
C GLN A 30 -2.22 12.96 15.39
N ALA A 31 -3.54 12.83 15.19
CA ALA A 31 -4.51 13.73 15.82
C ALA A 31 -4.79 13.39 17.30
N SER A 32 -4.53 12.16 17.74
CA SER A 32 -5.04 11.63 19.01
C SER A 32 -3.95 11.21 20.01
N CYS A 33 -2.72 10.98 19.53
CA CYS A 33 -1.63 10.42 20.32
C CYS A 33 -0.45 11.40 20.48
N PRO A 34 0.39 11.21 21.52
CA PRO A 34 1.67 11.90 21.62
C PRO A 34 2.56 11.70 20.40
N GLU A 35 3.41 12.68 20.11
CA GLU A 35 4.32 12.64 18.96
C GLU A 35 5.22 11.40 18.94
N SER A 36 5.71 10.94 20.10
CA SER A 36 6.54 9.74 20.19
C SER A 36 5.81 8.47 19.74
N GLU A 37 4.51 8.37 20.04
CA GLU A 37 3.68 7.23 19.59
C GLU A 37 3.40 7.33 18.09
N PHE A 38 3.12 8.54 17.59
CA PHE A 38 2.94 8.77 16.16
C PHE A 38 4.19 8.42 15.35
N VAL A 39 5.38 8.81 15.83
CA VAL A 39 6.65 8.49 15.15
C VAL A 39 6.86 6.97 15.08
N ALA A 40 6.66 6.26 16.19
CA ALA A 40 6.80 4.80 16.22
C ALA A 40 5.77 4.10 15.30
N TYR A 41 4.51 4.57 15.30
CA TYR A 41 3.47 4.04 14.43
C TYR A 41 3.75 4.31 12.94
N ARG A 42 4.22 5.51 12.62
CA ARG A 42 4.59 5.89 11.24
C ARG A 42 5.72 5.01 10.71
N GLU A 43 6.72 4.68 11.53
CA GLU A 43 7.80 3.76 11.12
C GLU A 43 7.25 2.37 10.78
N PHE A 44 6.35 1.84 11.59
CA PHE A 44 5.68 0.57 11.31
C PHE A 44 4.89 0.62 10.00
N VAL A 45 4.03 1.64 9.82
CA VAL A 45 3.23 1.79 8.58
C VAL A 45 4.13 1.92 7.35
N SER A 46 5.24 2.65 7.47
CA SER A 46 6.22 2.80 6.39
C SER A 46 6.82 1.46 5.95
N GLN A 47 7.13 0.57 6.90
CA GLN A 47 7.62 -0.78 6.60
C GLN A 47 6.56 -1.62 5.88
N VAL A 48 5.30 -1.58 6.35
CA VAL A 48 4.19 -2.30 5.72
C VAL A 48 3.95 -1.82 4.30
N MET A 49 3.87 -0.49 4.08
CA MET A 49 3.67 0.08 2.75
C MET A 49 4.83 -0.24 1.81
N SER A 50 6.07 -0.22 2.33
CA SER A 50 7.25 -0.63 1.56
C SER A 50 7.12 -2.08 1.09
N THR A 51 6.78 -3.02 1.98
CA THR A 51 6.57 -4.43 1.61
C THR A 51 5.44 -4.60 0.61
N MET A 52 4.29 -3.91 0.79
CA MET A 52 3.19 -3.95 -0.17
C MET A 52 3.66 -3.49 -1.57
N LEU A 53 4.45 -2.41 -1.63
CA LEU A 53 4.96 -1.88 -2.90
C LEU A 53 6.00 -2.81 -3.54
N THR A 54 7.06 -3.16 -2.81
CA THR A 54 8.22 -3.85 -3.36
C THR A 54 7.95 -5.32 -3.65
N ASP A 55 7.23 -5.99 -2.75
CA ASP A 55 7.15 -7.45 -2.76
C ASP A 55 5.86 -7.95 -3.42
N PHE A 56 4.84 -7.09 -3.50
CA PHE A 56 3.57 -7.42 -4.15
C PHE A 56 3.29 -6.58 -5.40
N MET A 57 3.17 -5.26 -5.26
CA MET A 57 2.70 -4.39 -6.35
C MET A 57 3.68 -4.32 -7.52
N ASN A 58 4.97 -4.15 -7.27
CA ASN A 58 5.98 -4.11 -8.33
C ASN A 58 6.03 -5.43 -9.15
N PRO A 59 6.04 -6.62 -8.53
CA PRO A 59 5.88 -7.88 -9.26
C PRO A 59 4.55 -8.00 -10.01
N LEU A 60 3.44 -7.52 -9.42
CA LEU A 60 2.12 -7.53 -10.06
C LEU A 60 2.13 -6.69 -11.34
N TYR A 61 2.64 -5.46 -11.28
CA TYR A 61 2.76 -4.55 -12.44
C TYR A 61 3.78 -5.03 -13.48
N THR A 62 4.83 -5.72 -13.06
CA THR A 62 5.76 -6.37 -14.00
C THR A 62 5.02 -7.42 -14.83
N ARG A 63 4.06 -8.13 -14.24
CA ARG A 63 3.28 -9.18 -14.90
C ARG A 63 2.07 -8.64 -15.69
N HIS A 64 1.45 -7.57 -15.19
CA HIS A 64 0.27 -6.89 -15.75
C HIS A 64 0.52 -5.37 -15.81
N PRO A 65 1.30 -4.88 -16.79
CA PRO A 65 1.71 -3.47 -16.84
C PRO A 65 0.54 -2.49 -16.97
N ASP A 66 -0.58 -2.94 -17.51
CA ASP A 66 -1.80 -2.16 -17.68
C ASP A 66 -2.57 -1.90 -16.38
N LEU A 67 -2.24 -2.61 -15.30
CA LEU A 67 -2.80 -2.33 -13.97
C LEU A 67 -2.06 -1.19 -13.25
N LYS A 68 -0.88 -0.77 -13.74
CA LYS A 68 -0.07 0.26 -13.08
C LYS A 68 -0.77 1.63 -13.20
N PRO A 69 -1.09 2.30 -12.07
CA PRO A 69 -1.67 3.65 -12.07
C PRO A 69 -0.75 4.66 -12.78
N PRO A 70 -1.31 5.61 -13.56
CA PRO A 70 -0.55 6.66 -14.24
C PRO A 70 0.30 7.51 -13.28
N GLU A 71 -0.15 7.67 -12.05
CA GLU A 71 0.51 8.45 -11.00
C GLU A 71 1.80 7.78 -10.51
N LEU A 72 2.00 6.51 -10.82
CA LEU A 72 3.20 5.72 -10.46
C LEU A 72 4.15 5.51 -11.66
N THR A 73 3.85 6.06 -12.84
CA THR A 73 4.64 5.86 -14.08
C THR A 73 5.86 6.74 -14.17
#